data_AF-A0A7G9QMU9-F1
#
_entry.id   AF-A0A7G9QMU9-F1
#
_cell.length_a   1.000
_cell.length_b   1.000
_cell.length_c   1.000
_cell.angle_alpha   90.00
_cell.angle_beta   90.00
_cell.angle_gamma   90.00
#
_symmetry.space_group_name_H-M   'P 1'
#
loop_
_entity.id
_entity.type
_entity.pdbx_description
1 polymer ?
#
loop_
_entity_poly.entity_id
_entity_poly.type
_entity_poly.pdbx_seq_one_letter_code
_entity_poly.pdbx_strand_id
1 'polypeptide(L)' 'MKTILNDADYKLVINRIALLSSKYSLTATENEELKQLSAMAIAYECRRYDFTINPSYQNRSICHPE' A
#
# COMPACT_ATOMS: atom_id res chain seq x y z
N MET A 1 8.25 9.51 3.30
CA MET A 1 7.77 8.19 2.83
C MET A 1 8.08 8.03 1.35
N LYS A 2 8.73 6.92 0.94
CA LYS A 2 8.90 6.60 -0.49
C LYS A 2 7.51 6.36 -1.08
N THR A 3 7.17 7.06 -2.14
CA THR A 3 5.85 6.99 -2.79
C THR A 3 5.95 6.05 -3.99
N ILE A 4 5.00 5.14 -4.14
CA ILE A 4 4.87 4.31 -5.35
C ILE A 4 4.24 5.18 -6.45
N LEU A 5 4.89 5.28 -7.61
CA LEU A 5 4.47 6.17 -8.69
C LEU A 5 3.89 5.43 -9.90
N ASN A 6 4.20 4.14 -10.05
CA ASN A 6 3.77 3.34 -11.20
C ASN A 6 3.35 1.93 -10.78
N ASP A 7 2.63 1.24 -11.67
CA ASP A 7 2.08 -0.09 -11.44
C ASP A 7 3.16 -1.19 -11.33
N ALA A 8 4.31 -1.01 -11.98
CA ALA A 8 5.41 -1.98 -11.89
C ALA A 8 6.03 -2.00 -10.49
N ASP A 9 6.30 -0.83 -9.91
CA ASP A 9 6.78 -0.68 -8.54
C ASP A 9 5.73 -1.17 -7.53
N TYR A 10 4.44 -0.90 -7.80
CA TYR A 10 3.34 -1.43 -6.99
C TYR A 10 3.35 -2.96 -6.95
N LYS A 11 3.47 -3.63 -8.10
CA LYS A 11 3.57 -5.10 -8.18
C LYS A 11 4.76 -5.66 -7.43
N LEU A 12 5.92 -4.98 -7.47
CA LEU A 12 7.09 -5.38 -6.69
C LEU A 12 6.83 -5.29 -5.18
N VAL A 13 6.19 -4.20 -4.74
CA VAL A 13 5.79 -4.02 -3.34
C VAL A 13 4.81 -5.11 -2.89
N ILE A 14 3.78 -5.42 -3.70
CA ILE A 14 2.82 -6.48 -3.40
C ILE A 14 3.48 -7.86 -3.33
N ASN A 15 4.39 -8.18 -4.27
CA ASN A 15 5.14 -9.43 -4.23
C ASN A 15 6.01 -9.54 -2.97
N ARG A 16 6.61 -8.43 -2.52
CA ARG A 16 7.42 -8.40 -1.30
C ARG A 16 6.56 -8.57 -0.05
N ILE A 17 5.40 -7.93 0.02
CA ILE A 17 4.41 -8.13 1.09
C ILE A 17 4.01 -9.60 1.15
N ALA A 18 3.63 -10.21 0.01
CA ALA A 18 3.24 -11.61 -0.05
C ALA A 18 4.35 -12.56 0.46
N LEU A 19 5.59 -12.31 0.06
CA LEU A 19 6.75 -13.06 0.55
C LEU A 19 6.91 -12.96 2.06
N LEU A 20 6.85 -11.75 2.62
CA LEU A 20 6.97 -11.53 4.06
C LEU A 20 5.79 -12.17 4.82
N SER A 21 4.56 -11.98 4.34
CA SER A 21 3.36 -12.56 4.95
C SER A 21 3.33 -14.10 4.92
N SER A 22 4.03 -14.74 3.98
CA SER A 22 4.15 -16.20 3.91
C SER A 22 5.12 -16.81 4.93
N LYS A 23 5.98 -15.99 5.56
CA LYS A 23 6.95 -16.50 6.53
C LYS A 23 6.24 -16.87 7.83
N TYR A 24 6.61 -18.01 8.40
CA TYR A 24 6.08 -18.48 9.68
C TYR A 24 6.43 -17.54 10.85
N SER A 25 7.58 -16.86 10.78
CA SER A 25 8.00 -15.85 11.75
C SER A 25 8.79 -14.76 11.04
N LEU A 26 8.64 -13.52 11.51
CA LEU A 26 9.34 -12.35 10.99
C LEU A 26 10.29 -11.81 12.05
N THR A 27 11.48 -11.42 11.63
CA THR A 27 12.37 -10.60 12.46
C THR A 27 11.75 -9.22 12.68
N ALA A 28 12.21 -8.48 13.70
CA ALA A 28 11.71 -7.13 13.98
C ALA A 28 11.85 -6.20 12.76
N THR A 29 12.95 -6.30 12.02
CA THR A 29 13.20 -5.53 10.80
C THR A 29 12.24 -5.90 9.67
N GLU A 30 11.95 -7.18 9.48
CA GLU A 30 11.01 -7.64 8.46
C GLU A 30 9.57 -7.26 8.78
N ASN A 31 9.21 -7.25 10.07
CA ASN A 31 7.90 -6.77 10.50
C ASN A 31 7.74 -5.26 10.26
N GLU A 32 8.78 -4.48 10.52
CA GLU A 32 8.82 -3.05 10.22
C GLU A 32 8.75 -2.79 8.70
N GLU A 33 9.49 -3.57 7.91
CA GLU A 33 9.43 -3.54 6.45
C GLU A 33 8.01 -3.84 5.96
N LEU A 34 7.36 -4.88 6.49
CA LEU A 34 5.99 -5.26 6.13
C LEU A 34 4.99 -4.13 6.41
N LYS A 35 5.10 -3.47 7.57
CA LYS A 35 4.26 -2.30 7.91
C LYS A 35 4.44 -1.16 6.92
N GLN A 36 5.69 -0.82 6.61
CA GLN A 36 6.01 0.26 5.68
C GLN A 36 5.51 -0.04 4.26
N LEU A 37 5.75 -1.25 3.76
CA LEU A 37 5.29 -1.68 2.44
C LEU A 37 3.75 -1.69 2.36
N SER A 38 3.07 -2.16 3.41
CA SER A 38 1.61 -2.17 3.47
C SER A 38 1.05 -0.75 3.43
N ALA A 39 1.61 0.18 4.21
CA ALA A 39 1.21 1.58 4.16
C ALA A 39 1.43 2.22 2.78
N MET A 40 2.53 1.88 2.10
CA MET A 40 2.80 2.35 0.73
C MET A 40 1.80 1.81 -0.29
N ALA A 41 1.46 0.52 -0.21
CA ALA A 41 0.49 -0.12 -1.10
C ALA A 41 -0.92 0.46 -0.92
N ILE A 42 -1.35 0.68 0.33
CA ILE A 42 -2.63 1.33 0.65
C ILE A 42 -2.67 2.74 0.06
N ALA A 43 -1.63 3.54 0.29
CA ALA A 43 -1.57 4.91 -0.23
C ALA A 43 -1.61 4.97 -1.77
N TYR A 44 -0.99 3.99 -2.46
CA TYR A 44 -1.06 3.89 -3.91
C TYR A 44 -2.48 3.57 -4.40
N GLU A 45 -3.12 2.55 -3.82
CA GLU A 45 -4.49 2.19 -4.18
C GLU A 45 -5.47 3.32 -3.86
N CYS A 46 -5.39 3.96 -2.68
CA CYS A 46 -6.21 5.13 -2.34
C CYS A 46 -6.14 6.20 -3.43
N ARG A 47 -4.93 6.58 -3.86
CA ARG A 47 -4.76 7.57 -4.93
C ARG A 47 -5.33 7.07 -6.25
N ARG A 48 -5.07 5.81 -6.62
CA ARG A 48 -5.59 5.25 -7.87
C ARG A 48 -7.12 5.24 -7.87
N TYR A 49 -7.74 4.85 -6.76
CA TYR A 49 -9.18 4.89 -6.58
C TYR A 49 -9.72 6.31 -6.61
N ASP A 50 -9.11 7.27 -5.92
CA ASP A 50 -9.49 8.69 -5.97
C ASP A 50 -9.38 9.27 -7.41
N PHE A 51 -8.41 8.83 -8.20
CA PHE A 51 -8.31 9.20 -9.62
C PHE A 51 -9.39 8.52 -10.48
N THR A 52 -9.83 7.31 -10.15
CA THR A 52 -10.85 6.57 -10.91
C THR A 52 -12.29 6.89 -10.52
N ILE A 53 -12.53 7.30 -9.26
CA ILE A 53 -13.82 7.78 -8.78
C ILE A 53 -13.91 9.26 -9.17
N ASN A 54 -14.57 9.49 -10.30
CA ASN A 54 -14.89 10.79 -10.90
C ASN A 54 -15.13 11.90 -9.84
N PRO A 55 -14.56 13.12 -9.99
CA PRO A 55 -14.71 14.24 -9.04
C PRO A 55 -16.16 14.66 -8.71
N SER A 56 -17.15 14.17 -9.47
CA SER A 56 -18.58 14.32 -9.16
C SER A 56 -19.07 13.54 -7.95
N TYR A 57 -18.28 12.60 -7.41
CA TYR A 57 -18.60 11.78 -6.23
C TYR A 57 -17.70 12.12 -5.03
N GLN A 58 -17.32 13.39 -4.85
CA GLN A 58 -16.65 13.88 -3.65
C GLN A 58 -17.55 13.83 -2.42
N ASN A 59 -17.81 12.63 -1.91
CA ASN A 59 -18.26 12.45 -0.55
C ASN A 59 -17.88 11.05 -0.05
N ARG A 60 -16.69 10.93 0.53
CA ARG A 60 -16.45 10.32 1.85
C ARG A 60 -14.95 10.17 2.07
N SER A 61 -14.54 10.39 3.32
CA SER A 61 -13.25 10.00 3.88
C SER A 61 -12.94 8.53 3.60
N ILE A 62 -12.07 8.19 2.65
CA ILE A 62 -11.74 6.78 2.35
C ILE A 62 -10.42 6.33 2.98
N CYS A 63 -9.46 7.21 3.28
CA CYS A 63 -8.16 6.76 3.78
C CYS A 63 -7.71 7.52 5.02
N HIS A 64 -8.09 7.01 6.20
CA HIS A 64 -7.37 7.24 7.45
C HIS A 64 -6.70 5.91 7.83
N PRO A 65 -5.36 5.81 7.76
CA PRO A 65 -4.68 4.78 8.51
C PRO A 65 -4.70 5.22 9.98
N GLU A 66 -5.29 4.39 10.85
CA GLU A 66 -5.14 4.50 12.32
C GLU A 66 -3.68 4.36 12.75
#